data_AF-A0A498A2D8-F1
#
_entry.id   AF-A0A498A2D8-F1
#
_cell.length_a   1.000
_cell.length_b   1.000
_cell.length_c   1.000
_cell.angle_alpha   90.00
_cell.angle_beta   90.00
_cell.angle_gamma   90.00
#
_symmetry.space_group_name_H-M   'P 1'
#
loop_
_entity.id
_entity.type
_entity.pdbx_description
1 polymer ?
#
loop_
_entity_poly.entity_id
_entity_poly.type
_entity_poly.pdbx_seq_one_letter_code
_entity_poly.pdbx_strand_id
1 'polypeptide(L)'
;MTRAPQNLLAVRRLLLEHLNRDPDRSRDQDLEPAEVGIVGDPAHRGGYHCGSDRVVTRDYSVVESSRDSSGLTLDASALDVGSFRVSVGGRTHDLRSFSTWCVEQCAADSADSRDIREIIYSPDGKVVRRWDRLRKRTSGDNSHLWHTHFSFFRDSTKANRDQTPLFRRYLTAIGLIAPPEEEPTMEQTDQLAYKTDVSTRTVGQVLADLSNLRNWLISPVGTTGLVSPPMEQSPLMLMLAMARGYPALVAQVKALSEGDFSDEQAIISGVLAGLSPEQIAEAIPPTIAQQVTDELARRLAA
;
A
#
# COMPACT_ATOMS: atom_id res chain seq x y z
N MET A 1 -11.80 -11.60 -10.18
CA MET A 1 -12.87 -11.73 -9.18
C MET A 1 -12.54 -10.83 -8.02
N THR A 2 -13.53 -10.07 -7.53
CA THR A 2 -13.41 -9.26 -6.31
C THR A 2 -12.93 -10.13 -5.15
N ARG A 3 -12.02 -9.62 -4.32
CA ARG A 3 -11.43 -10.36 -3.18
C ARG A 3 -11.39 -9.53 -1.90
N ALA A 4 -11.26 -10.22 -0.76
CA ALA A 4 -11.06 -9.60 0.54
C ALA A 4 -9.57 -9.25 0.72
N PRO A 5 -9.21 -7.97 0.95
CA PRO A 5 -7.82 -7.57 1.15
C PRO A 5 -7.33 -7.93 2.57
N GLN A 6 -6.01 -8.06 2.72
CA GLN A 6 -5.38 -8.51 3.96
C GLN A 6 -5.66 -7.59 5.16
N ASN A 7 -5.68 -6.28 4.95
CA ASN A 7 -5.96 -5.31 6.00
C ASN A 7 -7.41 -5.40 6.53
N LEU A 8 -8.41 -5.64 5.68
CA LEU A 8 -9.79 -5.87 6.15
C LEU A 8 -9.96 -7.27 6.75
N LEU A 9 -9.25 -8.28 6.26
CA LEU A 9 -9.17 -9.58 6.93
C LEU A 9 -8.57 -9.46 8.34
N ALA A 10 -7.62 -8.55 8.56
CA ALA A 10 -7.08 -8.26 9.89
C ALA A 10 -8.12 -7.63 10.82
N VAL A 11 -8.94 -6.70 10.33
CA VAL A 11 -10.08 -6.15 11.10
C VAL A 11 -11.08 -7.25 11.44
N ARG A 12 -11.47 -8.06 10.46
CA ARG A 12 -12.37 -9.19 10.66
C ARG A 12 -11.85 -10.15 11.73
N ARG A 13 -10.57 -10.51 11.68
CA ARG A 13 -9.95 -11.38 12.68
C ARG A 13 -10.01 -10.76 14.07
N LEU A 14 -9.61 -9.48 14.20
CA LEU A 14 -9.63 -8.77 15.48
C LEU A 14 -11.04 -8.76 16.10
N LEU A 15 -12.07 -8.45 15.30
CA LEU A 15 -13.44 -8.42 15.80
C LEU A 15 -13.93 -9.81 16.22
N LEU A 16 -13.71 -10.83 15.38
CA LEU A 16 -14.13 -12.20 15.70
C LEU A 16 -13.39 -12.76 16.93
N GLU A 17 -12.10 -12.47 17.07
CA GLU A 17 -11.29 -12.93 18.21
C GLU A 17 -11.85 -12.45 19.56
N HIS A 18 -12.45 -11.27 19.61
CA HIS A 18 -12.92 -10.67 20.86
C HIS A 18 -14.45 -10.67 21.02
N LEU A 19 -15.20 -10.74 19.92
CA LEU A 19 -16.67 -10.64 19.93
C LEU A 19 -17.37 -11.95 19.58
N ASN A 20 -16.67 -12.97 19.06
CA ASN A 20 -17.20 -14.34 18.95
C ASN A 20 -16.78 -15.15 20.18
N ARG A 21 -17.60 -15.16 21.25
CA ARG A 21 -17.17 -15.73 22.54
C ARG A 21 -17.29 -17.24 22.61
N ASP A 22 -18.12 -17.85 21.77
CA ASP A 22 -18.31 -19.29 21.67
C ASP A 22 -18.26 -19.73 20.20
N PRO A 23 -17.05 -19.82 19.60
CA PRO A 23 -16.91 -20.10 18.17
C PRO A 23 -17.45 -21.47 17.74
N ASP A 24 -17.77 -22.35 18.69
CA ASP A 24 -18.34 -23.68 18.44
C ASP A 24 -19.88 -23.66 18.39
N ARG A 25 -20.53 -22.55 18.74
CA ARG A 25 -22.00 -22.45 18.81
C ARG A 25 -22.50 -21.09 18.35
N SER A 26 -23.42 -21.09 17.39
CA SER A 26 -24.04 -19.84 16.97
C SER A 26 -24.97 -19.27 18.04
N ARG A 27 -24.78 -17.99 18.41
CA ARG A 27 -25.59 -17.28 19.41
C ARG A 27 -25.84 -15.82 19.02
N ASP A 28 -27.03 -15.32 19.32
CA ASP A 28 -27.39 -13.91 19.14
C ASP A 28 -26.50 -12.91 19.91
N GLN A 29 -25.70 -13.40 20.87
CA GLN A 29 -24.78 -12.56 21.65
C GLN A 29 -23.37 -12.50 21.04
N ASP A 30 -23.04 -13.42 20.14
CA ASP A 30 -21.72 -13.56 19.54
C ASP A 30 -21.71 -12.93 18.14
N LEU A 31 -20.58 -12.35 17.74
CA LEU A 31 -20.39 -11.88 16.38
C LEU A 31 -19.96 -13.05 15.50
N GLU A 32 -20.84 -13.55 14.65
CA GLU A 32 -20.55 -14.74 13.85
C GLU A 32 -19.64 -14.44 12.64
N PRO A 33 -18.85 -15.41 12.16
CA PRO A 33 -18.02 -15.22 10.96
C PRO A 33 -18.81 -14.76 9.72
N ALA A 34 -20.07 -15.19 9.59
CA ALA A 34 -20.96 -14.81 8.50
C ALA A 34 -21.51 -13.37 8.64
N GLU A 35 -21.45 -12.81 9.84
CA GLU A 35 -21.90 -11.45 10.17
C GLU A 35 -20.79 -10.41 10.01
N VAL A 36 -19.57 -10.83 9.65
CA VAL A 36 -18.45 -9.95 9.34
C VAL A 36 -18.08 -10.07 7.87
N GLY A 37 -18.85 -9.37 7.02
CA GLY A 37 -18.77 -9.43 5.56
C GLY A 37 -17.76 -8.44 4.98
N ILE A 38 -17.04 -8.83 3.92
CA ILE A 38 -16.07 -7.95 3.22
C ILE A 38 -16.40 -7.87 1.73
N VAL A 39 -16.58 -9.03 1.08
CA VAL A 39 -16.90 -9.12 -0.34
C VAL A 39 -18.39 -9.32 -0.50
N GLY A 40 -19.04 -8.45 -1.28
CA GLY A 40 -20.46 -8.59 -1.58
C GLY A 40 -20.72 -9.87 -2.39
N ASP A 41 -21.92 -10.42 -2.28
CA ASP A 41 -22.31 -11.63 -3.00
C ASP A 41 -22.15 -11.53 -4.54
N PRO A 42 -22.24 -12.64 -5.30
CA PRO A 42 -22.08 -12.61 -6.76
C PRO A 42 -23.10 -11.76 -7.52
N ALA A 43 -24.24 -11.40 -6.93
CA ALA A 43 -25.25 -10.51 -7.51
C ALA A 43 -25.02 -9.04 -7.15
N HIS A 44 -24.22 -8.74 -6.12
CA HIS A 44 -23.85 -7.39 -5.71
C HIS A 44 -23.11 -6.68 -6.85
N ARG A 45 -23.61 -5.51 -7.25
CA ARG A 45 -23.05 -4.67 -8.31
C ARG A 45 -22.81 -3.28 -7.76
N GLY A 46 -21.57 -2.82 -7.85
CA GLY A 46 -21.20 -1.50 -7.35
C GLY A 46 -20.90 -1.42 -5.85
N GLY A 47 -20.56 -0.21 -5.41
CA GLY A 47 -20.23 0.08 -4.03
C GLY A 47 -18.88 -0.49 -3.55
N TYR A 48 -18.59 -0.28 -2.27
CA TYR A 48 -17.31 -0.61 -1.66
C TYR A 48 -17.10 -2.12 -1.46
N HIS A 49 -18.16 -2.93 -1.46
CA HIS A 49 -18.07 -4.40 -1.47
C HIS A 49 -17.57 -4.98 -2.81
N CYS A 50 -17.46 -4.16 -3.84
CA CYS A 50 -17.01 -4.56 -5.17
C CYS A 50 -15.60 -4.03 -5.47
N GLY A 51 -14.79 -4.90 -6.07
CA GLY A 51 -13.55 -4.53 -6.75
C GLY A 51 -13.82 -4.05 -8.18
N SER A 52 -12.74 -3.74 -8.90
CA SER A 52 -12.73 -3.18 -10.24
C SER A 52 -13.48 -4.02 -11.29
N ASP A 53 -13.67 -5.32 -11.03
CA ASP A 53 -14.37 -6.24 -11.90
C ASP A 53 -15.91 -6.17 -11.77
N ARG A 54 -16.43 -5.53 -10.72
CA ARG A 54 -17.89 -5.48 -10.44
C ARG A 54 -18.45 -4.09 -10.19
N VAL A 55 -17.60 -3.09 -10.00
CA VAL A 55 -18.06 -1.69 -9.97
C VAL A 55 -18.63 -1.29 -11.32
N VAL A 56 -19.73 -0.55 -11.30
CA VAL A 56 -20.40 -0.09 -12.52
C VAL A 56 -19.81 1.23 -13.00
N THR A 57 -20.07 1.61 -14.25
CA THR A 57 -19.67 2.92 -14.77
C THR A 57 -20.27 4.04 -13.92
N ARG A 58 -19.42 4.99 -13.49
CA ARG A 58 -19.78 6.10 -12.58
C ARG A 58 -20.26 5.67 -11.20
N ASP A 59 -19.84 4.50 -10.74
CA ASP A 59 -20.07 4.09 -9.36
C ASP A 59 -19.52 5.14 -8.37
N TYR A 60 -20.36 5.54 -7.43
CA TYR A 60 -20.01 6.58 -6.47
C TYR A 60 -18.81 6.22 -5.60
N SER A 61 -18.62 4.93 -5.32
CA SER A 61 -17.46 4.40 -4.59
C SER A 61 -16.15 4.50 -5.39
N VAL A 62 -16.18 5.09 -6.59
CA VAL A 62 -15.02 5.33 -7.44
C VAL A 62 -14.92 6.80 -7.81
N VAL A 63 -16.03 7.43 -8.22
CA VAL A 63 -15.95 8.76 -8.88
C VAL A 63 -16.09 9.95 -7.93
N GLU A 64 -16.55 9.76 -6.70
CA GLU A 64 -16.78 10.88 -5.78
C GLU A 64 -15.49 11.39 -5.10
N SER A 65 -14.38 10.65 -5.19
CA SER A 65 -13.09 10.98 -4.54
C SER A 65 -11.91 10.52 -5.38
N SER A 66 -10.85 11.33 -5.43
CA SER A 66 -9.58 10.91 -6.03
C SER A 66 -8.91 9.77 -5.26
N ARG A 67 -9.12 9.67 -3.95
CA ARG A 67 -8.65 8.53 -3.13
C ARG A 67 -9.29 7.22 -3.56
N ASP A 68 -10.54 7.28 -4.00
CA ASP A 68 -11.27 6.08 -4.44
C ASP A 68 -10.94 5.72 -5.88
N SER A 69 -10.90 6.69 -6.78
CA SER A 69 -10.56 6.44 -8.19
C SER A 69 -9.11 5.95 -8.37
N SER A 70 -8.14 6.54 -7.65
CA SER A 70 -6.72 6.13 -7.72
C SER A 70 -6.43 4.83 -6.96
N GLY A 71 -7.30 4.48 -6.01
CA GLY A 71 -7.23 3.30 -5.18
C GLY A 71 -7.90 2.05 -5.75
N LEU A 72 -8.62 2.16 -6.88
CA LEU A 72 -9.42 1.06 -7.40
C LEU A 72 -8.54 -0.14 -7.83
N THR A 73 -8.79 -1.29 -7.20
CA THR A 73 -8.20 -2.61 -7.51
C THR A 73 -9.29 -3.68 -7.52
N LEU A 74 -8.92 -4.96 -7.63
CA LEU A 74 -9.84 -6.09 -7.41
C LEU A 74 -10.27 -6.25 -5.95
N ASP A 75 -9.75 -5.46 -5.02
CA ASP A 75 -10.08 -5.58 -3.61
C ASP A 75 -11.41 -4.88 -3.29
N ALA A 76 -12.22 -5.52 -2.44
CA ALA A 76 -13.29 -4.83 -1.75
C ALA A 76 -12.71 -3.87 -0.70
N SER A 77 -13.37 -2.74 -0.49
CA SER A 77 -13.01 -1.70 0.47
C SER A 77 -14.14 -1.45 1.46
N ALA A 78 -14.92 -2.49 1.80
CA ALA A 78 -16.01 -2.44 2.75
C ALA A 78 -15.93 -3.54 3.80
N LEU A 79 -16.54 -3.28 4.96
CA LEU A 79 -16.74 -4.21 6.05
C LEU A 79 -18.15 -4.06 6.60
N ASP A 80 -18.94 -5.13 6.59
CA ASP A 80 -20.18 -5.21 7.35
C ASP A 80 -19.90 -5.85 8.70
N VAL A 81 -20.50 -5.31 9.75
CA VAL A 81 -20.46 -5.88 11.11
C VAL A 81 -21.90 -6.07 11.58
N GLY A 82 -22.27 -7.33 11.83
CA GLY A 82 -23.59 -7.71 12.32
C GLY A 82 -23.75 -7.56 13.83
N SER A 83 -24.77 -8.24 14.37
CA SER A 83 -25.14 -8.08 15.77
C SER A 83 -24.16 -8.79 16.70
N PHE A 84 -23.97 -8.22 17.89
CA PHE A 84 -23.27 -8.86 19.00
C PHE A 84 -23.74 -8.23 20.30
N ARG A 85 -23.48 -8.88 21.44
CA ARG A 85 -23.73 -8.32 22.77
C ARG A 85 -22.72 -8.84 23.78
N VAL A 86 -21.92 -7.93 24.33
CA VAL A 86 -20.94 -8.22 25.37
C VAL A 86 -21.17 -7.37 26.61
N SER A 87 -20.97 -7.94 27.80
CA SER A 87 -21.05 -7.20 29.07
C SER A 87 -19.66 -7.11 29.69
N VAL A 88 -19.14 -5.89 29.84
CA VAL A 88 -17.80 -5.59 30.39
C VAL A 88 -17.92 -4.41 31.33
N GLY A 89 -17.27 -4.49 32.51
CA GLY A 89 -17.28 -3.39 33.48
C GLY A 89 -18.69 -2.98 33.95
N GLY A 90 -19.63 -3.93 34.02
CA GLY A 90 -21.02 -3.67 34.43
C GLY A 90 -21.89 -2.98 33.37
N ARG A 91 -21.38 -2.77 32.15
CA ARG A 91 -22.14 -2.18 31.02
C ARG A 91 -22.27 -3.19 29.89
N THR A 92 -23.40 -3.13 29.19
CA THR A 92 -23.63 -3.93 27.98
C THR A 92 -23.28 -3.09 26.76
N HIS A 93 -22.48 -3.67 25.88
CA HIS A 93 -22.05 -3.14 24.60
C HIS A 93 -22.57 -4.04 23.48
N ASP A 94 -23.16 -3.43 22.47
CA ASP A 94 -23.72 -4.09 21.30
C ASP A 94 -23.40 -3.32 20.02
N LEU A 95 -23.91 -3.82 18.88
CA LEU A 95 -23.78 -3.18 17.58
C LEU A 95 -24.12 -1.68 17.60
N ARG A 96 -25.16 -1.26 18.34
CA ARG A 96 -25.61 0.14 18.32
C ARG A 96 -24.64 1.05 19.07
N SER A 97 -24.20 0.59 20.24
CA SER A 97 -23.18 1.30 21.01
C SER A 97 -21.84 1.38 20.26
N PHE A 98 -21.47 0.32 19.55
CA PHE A 98 -20.28 0.25 18.71
C PHE A 98 -20.32 1.23 17.55
N SER A 99 -21.39 1.19 16.76
CA SER A 99 -21.51 2.03 15.57
C SER A 99 -21.60 3.50 15.91
N THR A 100 -22.32 3.83 16.98
CA THR A 100 -22.40 5.21 17.49
C THR A 100 -21.02 5.70 17.93
N TRP A 101 -20.29 4.90 18.70
CA TRP A 101 -18.93 5.25 19.14
C TRP A 101 -17.98 5.46 17.94
N CYS A 102 -17.99 4.56 16.95
CA CYS A 102 -17.15 4.69 15.75
C CYS A 102 -17.47 5.97 14.96
N VAL A 103 -18.76 6.31 14.81
CA VAL A 103 -19.20 7.54 14.14
C VAL A 103 -18.75 8.78 14.91
N GLU A 104 -18.80 8.77 16.24
CA GLU A 104 -18.27 9.86 17.07
C GLU A 104 -16.77 10.07 16.84
N GLN A 105 -15.98 9.00 16.76
CA GLN A 105 -14.54 9.10 16.47
C GLN A 105 -14.27 9.67 15.08
N CYS A 106 -15.06 9.23 14.10
CA CYS A 106 -15.01 9.72 12.73
C CYS A 106 -15.38 11.21 12.64
N ALA A 107 -16.42 11.64 13.35
CA ALA A 107 -16.85 13.04 13.43
C ALA A 107 -15.83 13.93 14.15
N ALA A 108 -15.09 13.38 15.12
CA ALA A 108 -14.00 14.05 15.82
C ALA A 108 -12.66 14.10 15.03
N ASP A 109 -12.63 13.56 13.81
CA ASP A 109 -11.42 13.41 12.98
C ASP A 109 -10.26 12.71 13.70
N SER A 110 -10.55 11.66 14.48
CA SER A 110 -9.48 10.89 15.12
C SER A 110 -8.52 10.31 14.07
N ALA A 111 -7.22 10.30 14.36
CA ALA A 111 -6.20 9.94 13.37
C ALA A 111 -6.41 8.56 12.73
N ASP A 112 -6.88 7.59 13.52
CA ASP A 112 -7.21 6.22 13.14
C ASP A 112 -8.55 6.05 12.40
N SER A 113 -9.34 7.11 12.22
CA SER A 113 -10.59 7.10 11.45
C SER A 113 -10.45 7.69 10.05
N ARG A 114 -9.26 8.20 9.68
CA ARG A 114 -9.04 8.98 8.44
C ARG A 114 -9.14 8.17 7.16
N ASP A 115 -9.02 6.87 7.25
CA ASP A 115 -9.19 5.96 6.13
C ASP A 115 -10.64 5.50 5.94
N ILE A 116 -11.54 5.84 6.87
CA ILE A 116 -12.98 5.57 6.73
C ILE A 116 -13.63 6.67 5.89
N ARG A 117 -14.29 6.25 4.82
CA ARG A 117 -15.03 7.07 3.86
C ARG A 117 -16.48 7.27 4.30
N GLU A 118 -17.15 6.23 4.75
CA GLU A 118 -18.49 6.33 5.31
C GLU A 118 -18.82 5.20 6.28
N ILE A 119 -19.80 5.46 7.13
CA ILE A 119 -20.43 4.48 8.01
C ILE A 119 -21.94 4.62 7.83
N ILE A 120 -22.60 3.55 7.42
CA ILE A 120 -24.06 3.44 7.38
C ILE A 120 -24.49 2.53 8.53
N TYR A 121 -25.33 3.06 9.42
CA TYR A 121 -25.60 2.42 10.70
C TYR A 121 -27.00 2.76 11.21
N SER A 122 -27.46 2.00 12.21
CA SER A 122 -28.64 2.33 12.98
C SER A 122 -28.29 2.57 14.45
N PRO A 123 -28.50 3.79 14.99
CA PRO A 123 -28.20 4.09 16.39
C PRO A 123 -29.21 3.45 17.37
N ASP A 124 -30.41 3.10 16.90
CA ASP A 124 -31.54 2.65 17.74
C ASP A 124 -32.24 1.40 17.22
N GLY A 125 -31.78 0.84 16.09
CA GLY A 125 -32.43 -0.29 15.41
C GLY A 125 -33.72 0.09 14.67
N LYS A 126 -34.06 1.38 14.54
CA LYS A 126 -35.30 1.86 13.90
C LYS A 126 -35.02 2.83 12.77
N VAL A 127 -33.98 3.64 12.89
CA VAL A 127 -33.59 4.65 11.89
C VAL A 127 -32.23 4.30 11.32
N VAL A 128 -32.08 4.45 10.00
CA VAL A 128 -30.77 4.33 9.34
C VAL A 128 -30.19 5.72 9.13
N ARG A 129 -28.91 5.86 9.47
CA ARG A 129 -28.12 7.09 9.29
C ARG A 129 -26.86 6.78 8.48
N ARG A 130 -26.33 7.79 7.82
CA ARG A 130 -25.02 7.75 7.19
C ARG A 130 -24.14 8.87 7.75
N TRP A 131 -22.96 8.49 8.22
CA TRP A 131 -21.85 9.41 8.34
C TRP A 131 -20.98 9.32 7.08
N ASP A 132 -20.70 10.44 6.44
CA ASP A 132 -19.91 10.54 5.21
C ASP A 132 -18.83 11.60 5.38
N ARG A 133 -17.57 11.20 5.24
CA ARG A 133 -16.42 12.10 5.37
C ARG A 133 -16.39 13.19 4.29
N LEU A 134 -16.83 12.88 3.08
CA LEU A 134 -16.94 13.83 1.97
C LEU A 134 -18.21 14.69 2.06
N ARG A 135 -19.14 14.36 2.98
CA ARG A 135 -20.42 15.05 3.18
C ARG A 135 -21.28 15.12 1.91
N LYS A 136 -21.18 14.11 1.05
CA LYS A 136 -21.94 14.03 -0.22
C LYS A 136 -23.25 13.25 -0.07
N ARG A 137 -23.33 12.38 0.94
CA ARG A 137 -24.44 11.46 1.14
C ARG A 137 -24.90 11.48 2.59
N THR A 138 -26.21 11.26 2.80
CA THR A 138 -26.85 11.41 4.12
C THR A 138 -27.79 10.25 4.50
N SER A 139 -28.08 9.32 3.58
CA SER A 139 -29.06 8.24 3.79
C SER A 139 -28.49 6.83 3.57
N GLY A 140 -29.15 5.81 4.09
CA GLY A 140 -28.91 4.39 3.78
C GLY A 140 -30.24 3.67 3.57
N ASP A 141 -30.19 2.40 3.21
CA ASP A 141 -31.39 1.55 3.12
C ASP A 141 -31.63 0.75 4.41
N ASN A 142 -32.81 0.13 4.53
CA ASN A 142 -33.26 -0.58 5.72
C ASN A 142 -32.45 -1.84 6.08
N SER A 143 -31.58 -2.35 5.20
CA SER A 143 -30.74 -3.50 5.55
C SER A 143 -29.78 -3.18 6.70
N HIS A 144 -29.39 -1.90 6.83
CA HIS A 144 -28.50 -1.37 7.88
C HIS A 144 -29.18 -1.20 9.25
N LEU A 145 -30.43 -1.65 9.41
CA LEU A 145 -31.06 -1.75 10.74
C LEU A 145 -30.45 -2.89 11.57
N TRP A 146 -29.85 -3.89 10.90
CA TRP A 146 -29.40 -5.14 11.50
C TRP A 146 -27.88 -5.34 11.46
N HIS A 147 -27.17 -4.52 10.69
CA HIS A 147 -25.71 -4.50 10.60
C HIS A 147 -25.21 -3.07 10.41
N THR A 148 -23.92 -2.83 10.60
CA THR A 148 -23.26 -1.57 10.27
C THR A 148 -22.28 -1.77 9.13
N HIS A 149 -22.42 -0.93 8.12
CA HIS A 149 -21.58 -0.94 6.93
C HIS A 149 -20.50 0.13 7.06
N PHE A 150 -19.24 -0.29 6.99
CA PHE A 150 -18.07 0.58 6.91
C PHE A 150 -17.53 0.56 5.48
N SER A 151 -17.34 1.74 4.90
CA SER A 151 -16.58 1.92 3.68
C SER A 151 -15.25 2.59 3.99
N PHE A 152 -14.18 2.04 3.45
CA PHE A 152 -12.83 2.59 3.52
C PHE A 152 -12.48 3.24 2.19
N PHE A 153 -11.68 4.31 2.20
CA PHE A 153 -11.14 4.82 0.96
C PHE A 153 -10.33 3.74 0.25
N ARG A 154 -10.48 3.64 -1.07
CA ARG A 154 -9.81 2.55 -1.81
C ARG A 154 -8.29 2.69 -1.80
N ASP A 155 -7.75 3.91 -1.72
CA ASP A 155 -6.30 4.14 -1.65
C ASP A 155 -5.67 3.53 -0.39
N SER A 156 -6.34 3.58 0.76
CA SER A 156 -5.86 2.98 2.00
C SER A 156 -5.90 1.47 1.93
N THR A 157 -6.95 0.93 1.28
CA THR A 157 -7.07 -0.49 0.98
C THR A 157 -5.92 -0.97 0.10
N LYS A 158 -5.72 -0.30 -1.05
CA LYS A 158 -4.65 -0.59 -2.02
C LYS A 158 -3.24 -0.47 -1.42
N ALA A 159 -3.02 0.53 -0.57
CA ALA A 159 -1.76 0.73 0.12
C ALA A 159 -1.53 -0.27 1.27
N ASN A 160 -2.50 -1.17 1.52
CA ASN A 160 -2.47 -2.14 2.62
C ASN A 160 -2.22 -1.48 3.98
N ARG A 161 -2.74 -0.26 4.19
CA ARG A 161 -2.67 0.43 5.49
C ARG A 161 -3.45 -0.38 6.52
N ASP A 162 -2.94 -0.43 7.74
CA ASP A 162 -3.60 -1.09 8.86
C ASP A 162 -4.94 -0.39 9.17
N GLN A 163 -6.03 -1.15 9.05
CA GLN A 163 -7.40 -0.69 9.33
C GLN A 163 -7.89 -1.12 10.72
N THR A 164 -7.09 -1.85 11.49
CA THR A 164 -7.43 -2.29 12.85
C THR A 164 -7.46 -1.19 13.93
N PRO A 165 -6.74 -0.05 13.85
CA PRO A 165 -6.57 0.83 15.01
C PRO A 165 -7.87 1.37 15.63
N LEU A 166 -8.85 1.81 14.85
CA LEU A 166 -10.12 2.31 15.39
C LEU A 166 -10.88 1.21 16.15
N PHE A 167 -10.93 0.01 15.57
CA PHE A 167 -11.63 -1.14 16.15
C PHE A 167 -10.90 -1.63 17.41
N ARG A 168 -9.57 -1.67 17.40
CA ARG A 168 -8.75 -1.97 18.58
C ARG A 168 -9.03 -0.96 19.69
N ARG A 169 -9.05 0.34 19.36
CA ARG A 169 -9.34 1.39 20.34
C ARG A 169 -10.75 1.28 20.91
N TYR A 170 -11.75 0.89 20.12
CA TYR A 170 -13.09 0.58 20.64
C TYR A 170 -13.04 -0.54 21.68
N LEU A 171 -12.44 -1.69 21.32
CA LEU A 171 -12.35 -2.86 22.19
C LEU A 171 -11.59 -2.53 23.49
N THR A 172 -10.53 -1.73 23.41
CA THR A 172 -9.83 -1.21 24.59
C THR A 172 -10.72 -0.26 25.41
N ALA A 173 -11.44 0.67 24.77
CA ALA A 173 -12.27 1.66 25.45
C ALA A 173 -13.45 1.05 26.22
N ILE A 174 -14.00 -0.07 25.74
CA ILE A 174 -15.03 -0.83 26.46
C ILE A 174 -14.44 -1.79 27.50
N GLY A 175 -13.11 -1.91 27.58
CA GLY A 175 -12.38 -2.76 28.52
C GLY A 175 -12.34 -4.24 28.13
N LEU A 176 -12.62 -4.57 26.86
CA LEU A 176 -12.64 -5.96 26.39
C LEU A 176 -11.24 -6.49 26.07
N ILE A 177 -10.32 -5.60 25.70
CA ILE A 177 -8.89 -5.90 25.58
C ILE A 177 -8.08 -4.90 26.39
N ALA A 178 -6.90 -5.32 26.85
CA ALA A 178 -5.95 -4.41 27.48
C ALA A 178 -5.52 -3.31 26.49
N PRO A 179 -5.22 -2.09 26.97
CA PRO A 179 -4.47 -1.15 26.16
C PRO A 179 -3.13 -1.79 25.74
N PRO A 180 -2.58 -1.45 24.56
CA PRO A 180 -1.21 -1.83 24.27
C PRO A 180 -0.32 -1.38 25.43
N GLU A 181 0.59 -2.24 25.87
CA GLU A 181 1.63 -1.82 26.80
C GLU A 181 2.31 -0.59 26.20
N GLU A 182 2.47 0.47 27.00
CA GLU A 182 3.30 1.59 26.57
C GLU A 182 4.69 1.01 26.27
N GLU A 183 5.11 1.07 25.01
CA GLU A 183 6.48 0.71 24.70
C GLU A 183 7.37 1.62 25.55
N PRO A 184 8.37 1.06 26.26
CA PRO A 184 9.25 1.87 27.08
C PRO A 184 9.83 2.94 26.17
N THR A 185 9.61 4.20 26.53
CA THR A 185 10.23 5.31 25.84
C THR A 185 11.73 5.08 25.85
N MET A 186 12.33 4.91 24.66
CA MET A 186 13.77 4.73 24.58
C MET A 186 14.46 5.99 25.05
N GLU A 187 15.18 5.90 26.16
CA GLU A 187 16.01 6.97 26.68
C GLU A 187 17.33 7.06 25.90
N GLN A 188 17.97 8.23 25.91
CA GLN A 188 19.28 8.40 25.25
C GLN A 188 20.36 7.46 25.81
N THR A 189 20.17 6.96 27.03
CA THR A 189 21.06 6.00 27.68
C THR A 189 20.79 4.55 27.30
N ASP A 190 19.67 4.26 26.65
CA ASP A 190 19.27 2.89 26.35
C ASP A 190 20.16 2.29 25.27
N GLN A 191 20.59 1.05 25.49
CA GLN A 191 21.37 0.30 24.53
C GLN A 191 20.49 -0.13 23.35
N LEU A 192 21.06 -0.11 22.15
CA LEU A 192 20.37 -0.59 20.96
C LEU A 192 20.23 -2.12 21.05
N ALA A 193 19.01 -2.58 21.30
CA ALA A 193 18.71 -3.99 21.53
C ALA A 193 18.87 -4.90 20.29
N TYR A 194 19.11 -4.33 19.10
CA TYR A 194 19.17 -5.08 17.85
C TYR A 194 20.59 -5.12 17.28
N LYS A 195 20.94 -6.25 16.64
CA LYS A 195 22.21 -6.63 15.98
C LYS A 195 22.93 -5.45 15.29
N THR A 196 23.55 -4.60 16.08
CA THR A 196 24.60 -3.71 15.63
C THR A 196 25.91 -4.37 16.02
N ASP A 197 26.94 -4.17 15.21
CA ASP A 197 28.27 -4.73 15.44
C ASP A 197 28.90 -4.19 16.75
N VAL A 198 28.22 -3.24 17.40
CA VAL A 198 28.59 -2.57 18.65
C VAL A 198 27.39 -2.60 19.61
N SER A 199 27.17 -3.75 20.25
CA SER A 199 26.04 -4.00 21.18
C SER A 199 26.01 -3.08 22.42
N THR A 200 27.08 -2.33 22.66
CA THR A 200 27.19 -1.37 23.77
C THR A 200 26.71 0.04 23.41
N ARG A 201 26.35 0.28 22.14
CA ARG A 201 25.99 1.61 21.67
C ARG A 201 24.62 2.04 22.17
N THR A 202 24.50 3.29 22.61
CA THR A 202 23.24 3.86 23.09
C THR A 202 22.52 4.69 22.04
N VAL A 203 21.21 4.93 22.24
CA VAL A 203 20.40 5.84 21.40
C VAL A 203 21.03 7.23 21.32
N GLY A 204 21.50 7.77 22.45
CA GLY A 204 22.15 9.08 22.54
C GLY A 204 23.43 9.18 21.69
N GLN A 205 24.21 8.10 21.62
CA GLN A 205 25.40 8.06 20.76
C GLN A 205 25.04 8.08 19.28
N VAL A 206 23.96 7.40 18.86
CA VAL A 206 23.47 7.47 17.47
C VAL A 206 22.99 8.89 17.13
N LEU A 207 22.23 9.51 18.03
CA LEU A 207 21.74 10.88 17.81
C LEU A 207 22.89 11.90 17.79
N ALA A 208 23.90 11.73 18.64
CA ALA A 208 25.11 12.55 18.62
C ALA A 208 25.88 12.38 17.30
N ASP A 209 26.01 11.15 16.79
CA ASP A 209 26.67 10.89 15.49
C ASP A 209 25.90 11.52 14.32
N LEU A 210 24.56 11.48 14.33
CA LEU A 210 23.73 12.16 13.32
C LEU A 210 23.88 13.68 13.40
N SER A 211 23.94 14.24 14.60
CA SER A 211 24.14 15.68 14.80
C SER A 211 25.55 16.11 14.36
N ASN A 212 26.57 15.35 14.73
CA ASN A 212 27.96 15.57 14.32
C ASN A 212 28.12 15.42 12.80
N LEU A 213 27.43 14.46 12.18
CA LEU A 213 27.40 14.29 10.72
C LEU A 213 26.81 15.51 10.02
N ARG A 214 25.67 16.01 10.51
CA ARG A 214 25.08 17.24 9.97
C ARG A 214 26.11 18.38 10.03
N ASN A 215 26.74 18.57 11.19
CA ASN A 215 27.73 19.63 11.37
C ASN A 215 28.95 19.43 10.46
N TRP A 216 29.43 18.20 10.29
CA TRP A 216 30.56 17.88 9.41
C TRP A 216 30.24 18.11 7.93
N LEU A 217 29.04 17.76 7.46
CA LEU A 217 28.63 17.94 6.07
C LEU A 217 28.43 19.40 5.67
N ILE A 218 28.01 20.26 6.60
CA ILE A 218 27.68 21.66 6.31
C ILE A 218 28.80 22.64 6.68
N SER A 219 29.80 22.18 7.44
CA SER A 219 30.89 23.06 7.86
C SER A 219 31.99 23.14 6.78
N PRO A 220 32.57 24.33 6.56
CA PRO A 220 33.73 24.48 5.69
C PRO A 220 34.90 23.60 6.14
N VAL A 221 35.66 23.08 5.16
CA VAL A 221 36.89 22.33 5.41
C VAL A 221 37.85 23.20 6.23
N GLY A 222 38.32 22.67 7.37
CA GLY A 222 39.25 23.37 8.27
C GLY A 222 38.61 24.14 9.43
N THR A 223 37.29 24.01 9.66
CA THR A 223 36.64 24.63 10.82
C THR A 223 37.16 24.01 12.13
N THR A 224 37.80 24.84 12.96
CA THR A 224 38.31 24.46 14.29
C THR A 224 37.19 23.96 15.21
N GLY A 225 37.36 22.77 15.80
CA GLY A 225 36.39 22.17 16.74
C GLY A 225 35.49 21.07 16.14
N LEU A 226 35.64 20.72 14.86
CA LEU A 226 35.00 19.53 14.29
C LEU A 226 35.68 18.27 14.81
N VAL A 227 34.86 17.40 15.39
CA VAL A 227 35.23 16.03 15.81
C VAL A 227 35.81 15.29 14.61
N SER A 228 36.82 14.46 14.86
CA SER A 228 37.45 13.56 13.88
C SER A 228 36.42 12.94 12.92
N PRO A 229 36.79 12.71 11.65
CA PRO A 229 35.88 12.09 10.68
C PRO A 229 35.25 10.80 11.25
N PRO A 230 34.01 10.46 10.89
CA PRO A 230 33.39 9.21 11.32
C PRO A 230 34.31 8.03 10.98
N MET A 231 34.26 6.96 11.79
CA MET A 231 35.08 5.76 11.55
C MET A 231 34.93 5.27 10.11
N GLU A 232 36.05 4.87 9.49
CA GLU A 232 36.12 4.52 8.05
C GLU A 232 35.09 3.48 7.60
N GLN A 233 34.69 2.57 8.49
CA GLN A 233 33.73 1.49 8.21
C GLN A 233 32.31 1.78 8.74
N SER A 234 32.07 2.97 9.29
CA SER A 234 30.73 3.32 9.72
C SER A 234 29.78 3.33 8.51
N PRO A 235 28.49 2.98 8.68
CA PRO A 235 27.48 3.13 7.64
C PRO A 235 27.47 4.53 7.01
N LEU A 236 27.91 5.54 7.77
CA LEU A 236 28.01 6.93 7.34
C LEU A 236 29.15 7.18 6.35
N MET A 237 30.35 6.62 6.58
CA MET A 237 31.45 6.71 5.61
C MET A 237 31.13 5.94 4.32
N LEU A 238 30.39 4.83 4.43
CA LEU A 238 29.88 4.09 3.27
C LEU A 238 28.87 4.92 2.46
N MET A 239 27.91 5.57 3.13
CA MET A 239 26.95 6.46 2.46
C MET A 239 27.64 7.65 1.79
N LEU A 240 28.64 8.26 2.44
CA LEU A 240 29.42 9.34 1.85
C LEU A 240 30.22 8.86 0.63
N ALA A 241 30.86 7.70 0.71
CA ALA A 241 31.58 7.11 -0.40
C ALA A 241 30.64 6.84 -1.59
N MET A 242 29.44 6.31 -1.33
CA MET A 242 28.40 6.14 -2.35
C MET A 242 27.97 7.48 -2.98
N ALA A 243 27.73 8.51 -2.16
CA ALA A 243 27.34 9.83 -2.64
C ALA A 243 28.44 10.46 -3.53
N ARG A 244 29.72 10.30 -3.15
CA ARG A 244 30.87 10.75 -3.94
C ARG A 244 31.06 9.94 -5.22
N GLY A 245 30.70 8.66 -5.23
CA GLY A 245 30.74 7.79 -6.41
C GLY A 245 29.61 8.03 -7.40
N TYR A 246 28.51 8.67 -6.98
CA TYR A 246 27.31 8.83 -7.80
C TYR A 246 27.55 9.53 -9.15
N PRO A 247 28.30 10.65 -9.25
CA PRO A 247 28.56 11.28 -10.54
C PRO A 247 29.33 10.38 -11.52
N ALA A 248 30.28 9.59 -11.01
CA ALA A 248 31.05 8.64 -11.83
C ALA A 248 30.16 7.49 -12.33
N LEU A 249 29.27 6.99 -11.49
CA LEU A 249 28.27 5.99 -11.88
C LEU A 249 27.33 6.54 -12.95
N VAL A 250 26.82 7.76 -12.78
CA VAL A 250 25.97 8.42 -13.79
C VAL A 250 26.71 8.56 -15.12
N ALA A 251 27.99 8.93 -15.09
CA ALA A 251 28.81 9.01 -16.31
C ALA A 251 28.99 7.66 -17.00
N GLN A 252 29.21 6.58 -16.24
CA GLN A 252 29.32 5.21 -16.80
C GLN A 252 27.99 4.73 -17.39
N VAL A 253 26.87 4.92 -16.69
CA VAL A 253 25.54 4.57 -17.19
C VAL A 253 25.22 5.35 -18.46
N LYS A 254 25.56 6.65 -18.50
CA LYS A 254 25.39 7.47 -19.69
C LYS A 254 26.23 6.93 -20.86
N ALA A 255 27.50 6.64 -20.63
CA ALA A 255 28.40 6.08 -21.65
C ALA A 255 27.89 4.72 -22.17
N LEU A 256 27.32 3.88 -21.32
CA LEU A 256 26.66 2.64 -21.74
C LEU A 256 25.39 2.93 -22.54
N SER A 257 24.52 3.85 -22.09
CA SER A 257 23.28 4.17 -22.80
C SER A 257 23.48 4.80 -24.18
N GLU A 258 24.62 5.46 -24.39
CA GLU A 258 25.04 6.06 -25.66
C GLU A 258 25.90 5.10 -26.50
N GLY A 259 26.27 3.95 -25.93
CA GLY A 259 27.05 2.93 -26.62
C GLY A 259 26.19 2.18 -27.64
N ASP A 260 26.72 2.04 -28.85
CA ASP A 260 26.16 1.09 -29.81
C ASP A 260 26.68 -0.31 -29.50
N PHE A 261 25.78 -1.18 -29.03
CA PHE A 261 26.11 -2.56 -28.70
C PHE A 261 25.83 -3.52 -29.85
N SER A 262 25.31 -3.01 -30.97
CA SER A 262 25.09 -3.79 -32.17
C SER A 262 26.29 -3.59 -33.10
N ASP A 263 26.90 -4.69 -33.52
CA ASP A 263 27.79 -4.66 -34.68
C ASP A 263 26.97 -5.15 -35.87
N GLU A 264 26.28 -4.23 -36.53
CA GLU A 264 25.40 -4.57 -37.66
C GLU A 264 26.20 -5.25 -38.78
N GLN A 265 27.48 -4.91 -38.94
CA GLN A 265 28.33 -5.54 -39.96
C GLN A 265 28.65 -6.99 -39.62
N ALA A 266 28.93 -7.31 -38.36
CA ALA A 266 29.11 -8.68 -37.92
C ALA A 266 27.80 -9.49 -38.02
N ILE A 267 26.66 -8.88 -37.66
CA ILE A 267 25.34 -9.52 -37.79
C ILE A 267 25.02 -9.80 -39.27
N ILE A 268 25.17 -8.81 -40.15
CA ILE A 268 24.95 -8.95 -41.59
C ILE A 268 25.88 -10.02 -42.17
N SER A 269 27.17 -9.98 -41.82
CA SER A 269 28.16 -10.95 -42.30
C SER A 269 27.83 -12.38 -41.85
N GLY A 270 27.39 -12.56 -40.59
CA GLY A 270 26.96 -13.84 -40.07
C GLY A 270 25.69 -14.37 -40.73
N VAL A 271 24.70 -13.51 -40.95
CA VAL A 271 23.45 -13.87 -41.66
C VAL A 271 23.75 -14.26 -43.11
N LEU A 272 24.55 -13.47 -43.83
CA LEU A 272 24.90 -13.75 -45.21
C LEU A 272 25.75 -15.01 -45.36
N ALA A 273 26.63 -15.31 -44.40
CA ALA A 273 27.42 -16.55 -44.41
C ALA A 273 26.57 -17.82 -44.27
N GLY A 274 25.36 -17.71 -43.70
CA GLY A 274 24.44 -18.83 -43.50
C GLY A 274 23.40 -19.03 -44.61
N LEU A 275 23.32 -18.12 -45.59
CA LEU A 275 22.34 -18.17 -46.68
C LEU A 275 23.00 -18.65 -47.98
N SER A 276 22.31 -19.51 -48.72
CA SER A 276 22.73 -19.85 -50.08
C SER A 276 22.44 -18.69 -51.05
N PRO A 277 23.15 -18.61 -52.19
CA PRO A 277 22.86 -17.60 -53.23
C PRO A 277 21.40 -17.60 -53.69
N GLU A 278 20.75 -18.77 -53.74
CA GLU A 278 19.35 -18.93 -54.14
C GLU A 278 18.41 -18.34 -53.09
N GLN A 279 18.68 -18.56 -51.80
CA GLN A 279 17.91 -17.99 -50.70
C GLN A 279 18.05 -16.47 -50.63
N ILE A 280 19.25 -15.96 -50.94
CA ILE A 280 19.48 -14.51 -51.06
C ILE A 280 18.66 -13.95 -52.24
N ALA A 281 18.68 -14.61 -53.40
CA ALA A 281 17.94 -14.17 -54.58
C ALA A 281 16.41 -14.18 -54.37
N GLU A 282 15.87 -15.17 -53.66
CA GLU A 282 14.44 -15.27 -53.34
C GLU A 282 13.98 -14.16 -52.36
N ALA A 283 14.86 -13.74 -51.45
CA ALA A 283 14.56 -12.69 -50.46
C ALA A 283 14.68 -11.26 -51.00
N ILE A 284 15.33 -11.05 -52.16
CA ILE A 284 15.49 -9.72 -52.77
C ILE A 284 14.19 -9.31 -53.48
N PRO A 285 13.57 -8.16 -53.13
CA PRO A 285 12.40 -7.66 -53.83
C PRO A 285 12.67 -7.47 -55.34
N PRO A 286 11.70 -7.78 -56.23
CA PRO A 286 11.91 -7.70 -57.69
C PRO A 286 12.42 -6.35 -58.20
N THR A 287 12.03 -5.26 -57.53
CA THR A 287 12.47 -3.90 -57.87
C THR A 287 13.97 -3.67 -57.58
N ILE A 288 14.48 -4.22 -56.48
CA ILE A 288 15.91 -4.14 -56.13
C ILE A 288 16.72 -5.06 -57.05
N ALA A 289 16.22 -6.26 -57.35
CA ALA A 289 16.86 -7.18 -58.29
C ALA A 289 17.05 -6.55 -59.68
N GLN A 290 16.03 -5.83 -60.16
CA GLN A 290 16.11 -5.07 -61.41
C GLN A 290 17.20 -3.99 -61.34
N GLN A 291 17.26 -3.21 -60.26
CA GLN A 291 18.28 -2.17 -60.09
C GLN A 291 19.71 -2.73 -60.05
N VAL A 292 19.93 -3.86 -59.38
CA VAL A 292 21.24 -4.55 -59.36
C VAL A 292 21.61 -5.02 -60.76
N THR A 293 20.65 -5.57 -61.51
CA THR A 293 20.85 -6.02 -62.88
C THR A 293 21.22 -4.86 -63.80
N ASP A 294 20.51 -3.74 -63.70
CA ASP A 294 20.77 -2.53 -64.48
C ASP A 294 22.13 -1.90 -64.15
N GLU A 295 22.55 -1.92 -62.87
CA GLU A 295 23.88 -1.48 -62.43
C GLU A 295 25.00 -2.36 -62.99
N LEU A 296 24.84 -3.68 -62.92
CA LEU A 296 25.80 -4.63 -63.47
C LEU A 296 25.92 -4.48 -64.99
N ALA A 297 24.79 -4.35 -65.70
CA ALA A 297 24.78 -4.12 -67.14
C ALA A 297 25.52 -2.83 -67.52
N ARG A 298 25.32 -1.74 -66.76
CA ARG A 298 26.03 -0.48 -66.98
C ARG A 298 27.54 -0.61 -66.78
N ARG A 299 27.97 -1.32 -65.72
CA ARG A 299 29.40 -1.50 -65.41
C ARG A 299 30.12 -2.41 -66.39
N LEU A 300 29.43 -3.40 -66.95
CA LEU A 300 30.00 -4.30 -67.96
C LEU A 300 30.06 -3.67 -69.35
N ALA A 301 29.26 -2.64 -69.61
CA ALA A 301 29.26 -1.88 -70.86
C ALA A 301 30.27 -0.71 -70.87
N ALA A 302 30.93 -0.42 -69.74
CA ALA A 302 31.96 0.60 -69.58
C ALA A 302 33.36 -0.03 -69.61
#